data_AF-A0A954H516-F1
#
_entry.id   AF-A0A954H516-F1
#
_cell.length_a   1.000
_cell.length_b   1.000
_cell.length_c   1.000
_cell.angle_alpha   90.00
_cell.angle_beta   90.00
_cell.angle_gamma   90.00
#
_symmetry.space_group_name_H-M   'P 1'
#
loop_
_entity.id
_entity.type
_entity.pdbx_description
1 polymer ?
#
loop_
_entity_poly.entity_id
_entity_poly.type
_entity_poly.pdbx_seq_one_letter_code
_entity_poly.pdbx_strand_id
1 'polypeptide(L)' 'MALDSGEERWALKPINYVLNFFGNGPVTITPRGSIRIGQMTVQRKGGDAGRPTANMLQFRINPVLLQGGG' A
#
# COMPACT_ATOMS: atom_id res chain seq x y z
N MET A 1 -15.74 -3.20 23.07
CA MET A 1 -15.00 -4.04 22.11
C MET A 1 -16.05 -4.69 21.23
N ALA A 2 -16.35 -4.11 20.08
CA ALA A 2 -17.35 -4.69 19.17
C ALA A 2 -16.77 -5.99 18.60
N LEU A 3 -17.56 -7.06 18.65
CA LEU A 3 -17.25 -8.35 18.07
C LEU A 3 -17.16 -8.16 16.55
N ASP A 4 -16.00 -8.48 15.99
CA ASP A 4 -15.83 -8.62 14.55
C ASP A 4 -16.78 -9.73 14.08
N SER A 5 -17.74 -9.39 13.21
CA SER A 5 -18.85 -10.29 12.83
C SER A 5 -18.42 -11.46 11.94
N GLY A 6 -17.11 -11.66 11.72
CA GLY A 6 -16.58 -12.71 10.86
C GLY A 6 -16.93 -12.52 9.37
N GLU A 7 -17.49 -11.37 8.99
CA GLU A 7 -17.88 -11.08 7.61
C GLU A 7 -16.69 -10.47 6.84
N GLU A 8 -16.20 -11.20 5.85
CA GLU A 8 -15.19 -10.70 4.92
C GLU A 8 -15.78 -9.61 4.02
N ARG A 9 -15.16 -8.43 4.01
CA ARG A 9 -15.58 -7.30 3.17
C ARG A 9 -14.77 -7.27 1.86
N TRP A 10 -15.48 -7.10 0.75
CA TRP A 10 -14.89 -7.04 -0.59
C TRP A 10 -15.21 -5.69 -1.24
N ALA A 11 -14.31 -5.20 -2.10
CA ALA A 11 -14.49 -3.94 -2.83
C ALA A 11 -14.04 -4.10 -4.28
N LEU A 12 -14.92 -3.71 -5.22
CA LEU A 12 -14.60 -3.58 -6.64
C LEU A 12 -14.69 -2.10 -7.02
N LYS A 13 -13.61 -1.55 -7.61
CA LYS A 13 -13.52 -0.15 -8.01
C LYS A 13 -12.89 -0.05 -9.41
N PRO A 14 -13.31 0.93 -10.25
CA PRO A 14 -12.65 1.20 -11.52
C PRO A 14 -11.18 1.57 -11.33
N ILE A 15 -10.30 1.14 -12.25
CA ILE A 15 -8.86 1.39 -12.11
C ILE A 15 -8.51 2.89 -12.05
N ASN A 16 -9.23 3.75 -12.78
CA ASN A 16 -9.03 5.20 -12.73
C ASN A 16 -9.25 5.77 -11.32
N TYR A 17 -10.23 5.22 -10.59
CA TYR A 17 -10.45 5.59 -9.20
C TYR A 17 -9.27 5.16 -8.32
N VAL A 18 -8.80 3.92 -8.48
CA VAL A 18 -7.69 3.36 -7.70
C VAL A 18 -6.38 4.13 -7.92
N LEU A 19 -6.07 4.47 -9.18
CA LEU A 19 -4.89 5.25 -9.55
C LEU A 19 -4.93 6.64 -8.91
N ASN A 20 -6.05 7.35 -9.03
CA ASN A 20 -6.21 8.65 -8.40
C ASN A 20 -6.16 8.56 -6.88
N PHE A 21 -6.75 7.54 -6.27
CA PHE A 21 -6.77 7.38 -4.83
C PHE A 21 -5.36 7.14 -4.25
N PHE A 22 -4.61 6.19 -4.80
CA PHE A 22 -3.28 5.87 -4.27
C PHE A 22 -2.18 6.80 -4.78
N GLY A 23 -2.32 7.34 -5.99
CA GLY A 23 -1.35 8.24 -6.61
C GLY A 23 -1.42 9.68 -6.10
N ASN A 24 -2.52 10.07 -5.44
CA ASN A 24 -2.69 11.43 -4.93
C ASN A 24 -1.95 11.68 -3.61
N GLY A 25 -1.43 12.89 -3.45
CA GLY A 25 -0.66 13.34 -2.28
C GLY A 25 0.81 13.62 -2.60
N PRO A 26 1.59 14.05 -1.59
CA PRO A 26 2.97 14.48 -1.79
C PRO A 26 3.92 13.31 -2.05
N VAL A 27 5.05 13.62 -2.67
CA VAL A 27 6.20 12.71 -2.78
C VAL A 27 7.22 13.08 -1.71
N THR A 28 7.49 12.17 -0.79
CA THR A 28 8.36 12.45 0.37
C THR A 28 9.28 11.27 0.68
N ILE A 29 10.38 11.57 1.39
CA ILE A 29 11.21 10.53 2.01
C ILE A 29 10.66 10.28 3.41
N THR A 30 10.42 9.02 3.74
CA THR A 30 9.97 8.61 5.08
C THR A 30 11.12 8.71 6.08
N PRO A 31 10.85 8.81 7.40
CA PRO A 31 11.91 8.88 8.42
C PRO A 31 12.92 7.72 8.39
N ARG A 32 12.55 6.58 7.78
CA ARG A 32 13.40 5.38 7.64
C ARG A 32 14.07 5.27 6.26
N GLY A 33 14.00 6.30 5.42
CA GLY A 33 14.70 6.36 4.14
C GLY A 33 13.97 5.74 2.94
N SER A 34 12.83 5.07 3.13
CA SER A 34 11.95 4.68 2.01
C SER A 34 11.26 5.89 1.39
N ILE A 35 10.80 5.80 0.14
CA ILE A 35 10.08 6.88 -0.55
C ILE A 35 8.57 6.62 -0.40
N ARG A 36 7.79 7.68 -0.18
CA ARG A 36 6.35 7.68 -0.26
C ARG A 36 5.91 8.50 -1.47
N ILE A 37 5.05 7.93 -2.32
CA ILE A 37 4.43 8.60 -3.47
C ILE A 37 2.92 8.57 -3.20
N GLY A 38 2.35 9.70 -2.79
CA GLY A 38 0.94 9.75 -2.38
C GLY A 38 0.64 8.80 -1.22
N GLN A 39 -0.19 7.79 -1.46
CA GLN A 39 -0.51 6.72 -0.49
C GLN A 39 0.27 5.42 -0.74
N MET A 40 1.22 5.41 -1.68
CA MET A 40 2.07 4.27 -1.99
C MET A 40 3.44 4.40 -1.33
N THR A 41 4.00 3.27 -0.89
CA THR A 41 5.39 3.18 -0.41
C THR A 41 6.27 2.50 -1.45
N VAL A 42 7.43 3.09 -1.70
CA VAL A 42 8.48 2.56 -2.56
C VAL A 42 9.72 2.27 -1.71
N GLN A 43 10.23 1.05 -1.83
CA GLN A 43 11.35 0.58 -1.00
C GLN A 43 12.13 -0.53 -1.69
N ARG A 44 13.36 -0.81 -1.23
CA ARG A 44 14.03 -2.08 -1.53
C ARG A 44 13.14 -3.22 -1.01
N LYS A 45 12.92 -4.27 -1.82
CA LYS A 45 12.11 -5.44 -1.45
C LYS A 45 12.57 -6.00 -0.12
N GLY A 46 13.89 -6.14 0.05
CA GLY A 46 14.46 -6.78 1.23
C GLY A 46 13.98 -8.23 1.35
N GLY A 47 14.18 -8.84 2.51
CA GLY A 47 13.69 -10.20 2.78
C GLY A 47 14.29 -11.24 1.83
N ASP A 48 13.45 -12.16 1.35
CA ASP A 48 13.79 -13.28 0.45
C ASP A 48 15.02 -14.09 0.88
N ALA A 49 15.28 -14.19 2.18
CA ALA A 49 16.49 -14.82 2.75
C ALA A 49 17.81 -14.31 2.12
N GLY A 50 17.84 -13.04 1.68
CA GLY A 50 19.02 -12.45 1.06
C GLY A 50 19.28 -12.88 -0.40
N ARG A 51 18.35 -13.62 -1.03
CA ARG A 51 18.43 -13.94 -2.46
C ARG A 51 18.52 -12.67 -3.31
N PRO A 52 19.03 -12.75 -4.55
CA PRO A 52 19.15 -11.58 -5.44
C PRO A 52 17.84 -10.78 -5.61
N THR A 53 16.69 -11.45 -5.50
CA THR A 53 15.36 -10.82 -5.54
C THR A 53 15.15 -9.79 -4.43
N ALA A 54 15.81 -9.91 -3.28
CA ALA A 54 15.77 -8.92 -2.19
C ALA A 54 16.27 -7.53 -2.61
N ASN A 55 17.01 -7.43 -3.73
CA ASN A 55 17.53 -6.18 -4.29
C ASN A 55 16.56 -5.49 -5.25
N MET A 56 15.41 -6.09 -5.56
CA MET A 56 14.41 -5.49 -6.43
C MET A 56 13.72 -4.29 -5.76
N LEU A 57 13.18 -3.38 -6.57
CA LEU A 57 12.31 -2.31 -6.11
C LEU A 57 10.91 -2.88 -5.83
N GLN A 58 10.30 -2.51 -4.71
CA GLN A 58 8.96 -2.94 -4.33
C GLN A 58 8.04 -1.75 -4.10
N PHE A 59 6.86 -1.82 -4.70
CA PHE A 59 5.74 -0.91 -4.48
C PHE A 59 4.73 -1.57 -3.54
N ARG A 60 4.25 -0.83 -2.54
CA ARG A 60 3.25 -1.30 -1.58
C ARG A 60 2.13 -0.29 -1.40
N ILE A 61 0.92 -0.79 -1.26
CA ILE A 61 -0.30 -0.03 -0.94
C ILE A 61 -1.05 -0.72 0.21
N ASN A 62 -1.90 0.01 0.92
CA ASN A 62 -2.86 -0.57 1.85
C ASN A 62 -4.23 -0.70 1.14
N PRO A 63 -4.61 -1.89 0.64
CA PRO A 63 -5.84 -2.07 -0.14
C PRO A 63 -7.13 -1.87 0.68
N VAL A 64 -7.08 -2.03 2.01
CA VAL A 64 -8.25 -1.84 2.89
C VAL A 64 -8.79 -0.41 2.82
N LEU A 65 -7.94 0.56 2.48
CA LEU A 65 -8.34 1.96 2.29
C LEU A 65 -9.42 2.15 1.20
N LEU A 66 -9.59 1.20 0.28
CA LEU A 66 -10.63 1.24 -0.76
C LEU A 66 -12.02 0.83 -0.26
N GLN A 67 -12.13 0.23 0.92
CA GLN A 67 -13.39 -0.30 1.44
C GLN A 67 -14.34 0.80 1.94
N GLY A 68 -13.87 2.03 2.17
CA GLY A 68 -14.68 3.14 2.66
C GLY A 68 -15.15 2.91 4.10
N GLY A 69 -14.39 3.42 5.07
CA GLY A 69 -14.71 3.32 6.49
C GLY A 69 -13.60 3.90 7.35
N GLY A 70 -13.63 5.22 7.51
CA GLY A 70 -13.19 5.87 8.74
C GLY A 70 -14.42 6.17 9.58
#